data_AF-A0A7Y3XLJ8-F1
#
_entry.id   AF-A0A7Y3XLJ8-F1
#
_cell.length_a   1.000
_cell.length_b   1.000
_cell.length_c   1.000
_cell.angle_alpha   90.00
_cell.angle_beta   90.00
_cell.angle_gamma   90.00
#
_symmetry.space_group_name_H-M   'P 1'
#
loop_
_entity.id
_entity.type
_entity.pdbx_description
1 polymer ?
#
loop_
_entity_poly.entity_id
_entity_poly.type
_entity_poly.pdbx_seq_one_letter_code
_entity_poly.pdbx_strand_id
1 'polypeptide(L)'
;MKLIQDNPYRIAGILANSSEKELQKQKSKITKYASIGKQVDSEFDFSFFGKVDRSENSINKAFSGIEQNQDKVVHSLFWFLKANSFDETAINYLINGDKDKAIEIWEKVTEGKEVTSKNFSCFNNIGTLKLLGNSKEELKEGIEAKIKLIASTSFADFVHTVADQTYTIDNLKQAEKFVDDILKQVNGKYSSADTLNFFSNCNGTTQKYLSKKFTEEPLHKIEAQIETSKKNRKVNKGKAYEFGLKLFTNTKDDLSLLKSLLGTNDLKYKSLADQLANEIMQCGIDYFNQCQESNSNENYLESSQKLTKLADSIAVGKLAKDRAKDSLATLEDMKDREINKAIAILSSIKMAYETALSEIDAQVAKMRMTMSYNQTINYSKVDKMKEDCLNWNKVVEVVSDGISINDIEIIQRCSNQSKVSEYKNLVDFLIGKLGPIQINQIKHICYWKDVRAAQAKSTAKQVGKSISTATDGCYIATMAYGDYEHPQVLKLRKFRDEFLRKSYLGRKFIKFYYKYSPLLVEKLKDKPKTNDIIRTLLDKLIKIIRK
;
A
#
# COMPACT_ATOMS: atom_id res chain seq x y z
N MET A 1 20.29 40.00 13.41
CA MET A 1 20.69 39.48 12.08
C MET A 1 22.11 39.95 11.76
N LYS A 2 23.03 39.05 11.36
CA LYS A 2 24.47 39.41 11.20
C LYS A 2 24.72 40.41 10.07
N LEU A 3 23.95 40.33 8.99
CA LEU A 3 24.06 41.27 7.85
C LEU A 3 23.90 42.75 8.22
N ILE A 4 23.22 43.03 9.34
CA ILE A 4 23.00 44.38 9.86
C ILE A 4 23.95 44.65 11.05
N GLN A 5 24.13 43.68 11.94
CA GLN A 5 25.01 43.83 13.13
C GLN A 5 26.48 43.98 12.75
N ASP A 6 26.95 43.26 11.73
CA ASP A 6 28.33 43.29 11.26
C ASP A 6 28.45 44.07 9.94
N ASN A 7 27.48 44.94 9.66
CA ASN A 7 27.45 45.70 8.41
C ASN A 7 28.65 46.65 8.32
N PRO A 8 29.34 46.72 7.16
CA PRO A 8 30.48 47.62 6.98
C PRO A 8 30.20 49.09 7.31
N TYR A 9 29.03 49.61 6.95
CA TYR A 9 28.65 50.99 7.21
C TYR A 9 28.43 51.26 8.71
N ARG A 10 27.95 50.24 9.45
CA ARG A 10 27.85 50.29 10.92
C ARG A 10 29.23 50.32 11.60
N ILE A 11 30.14 49.46 11.14
CA ILE A 11 31.52 49.40 11.66
C ILE A 11 32.23 50.73 11.38
N ALA A 12 32.09 51.25 10.15
CA ALA A 12 32.60 52.56 9.76
C ALA A 12 31.93 53.71 10.53
N GLY A 13 30.70 53.52 11.00
CA GLY A 13 29.93 54.52 11.75
C GLY A 13 29.46 55.66 10.86
N ILE A 14 28.95 55.33 9.66
CA ILE A 14 28.41 56.25 8.65
C ILE A 14 27.11 55.70 8.04
N LEU A 15 26.40 56.53 7.27
CA LEU A 15 25.25 56.10 6.49
C LEU A 15 25.68 55.48 5.16
N ALA A 16 24.81 54.68 4.56
CA ALA A 16 25.13 53.93 3.35
C ALA A 16 25.33 54.81 2.10
N ASN A 17 24.69 55.99 2.08
CA ASN A 17 24.81 56.98 1.01
C ASN A 17 25.77 58.15 1.35
N SER A 18 26.69 57.94 2.31
CA SER A 18 27.76 58.91 2.57
C SER A 18 28.69 59.06 1.37
N SER A 19 29.17 60.29 1.15
CA SER A 19 30.06 60.58 0.01
C SER A 19 31.41 59.88 0.15
N GLU A 20 32.08 59.61 -0.98
CA GLU A 20 33.42 58.99 -0.97
C GLU A 20 34.43 59.81 -0.13
N LYS A 21 34.29 61.14 -0.14
CA LYS A 21 35.09 62.05 0.71
C LYS A 21 34.86 61.79 2.20
N GLU A 22 33.61 61.60 2.62
CA GLU A 22 33.26 61.29 4.01
C GLU A 22 33.74 59.90 4.41
N LEU A 23 33.60 58.92 3.51
CA LEU A 23 34.07 57.55 3.70
C LEU A 23 35.58 57.52 3.94
N GLN A 24 36.38 58.18 3.08
CA GLN A 24 37.84 58.24 3.24
C GLN A 24 38.29 59.00 4.49
N LYS A 25 37.58 60.10 4.82
CA LYS A 25 37.82 60.85 6.06
C LYS A 25 37.57 59.98 7.28
N GLN A 26 36.46 59.24 7.29
CA GLN A 26 36.10 58.37 8.39
C GLN A 26 37.06 57.19 8.51
N LYS A 27 37.45 56.56 7.40
CA LYS A 27 38.49 55.51 7.35
C LYS A 27 39.77 55.97 8.03
N SER A 28 40.29 57.11 7.60
CA SER A 28 41.51 57.71 8.16
C SER A 28 41.39 57.97 9.66
N LYS A 29 40.22 58.47 10.11
CA LYS A 29 39.95 58.73 11.53
C LYS A 29 39.93 57.43 12.33
N ILE A 30 39.06 56.48 12.00
CA ILE A 30 38.84 55.31 12.85
C ILE A 30 40.03 54.35 12.85
N THR A 31 40.75 54.20 11.74
CA THR A 31 41.98 53.39 11.68
C THR A 31 43.07 53.97 12.59
N LYS A 32 43.23 55.31 12.65
CA LYS A 32 44.22 55.97 13.51
C LYS A 32 43.91 55.82 15.00
N TYR A 33 42.63 55.76 15.38
CA TYR A 33 42.25 55.50 16.77
C TYR A 33 42.45 54.01 17.13
N ALA A 34 42.10 53.11 16.22
CA ALA A 34 42.26 51.67 16.42
C ALA A 34 43.73 51.27 16.60
N SER A 35 44.66 51.88 15.85
CA SER A 35 46.10 51.59 15.96
C SER A 35 46.73 51.96 17.31
N ILE A 36 46.08 52.85 18.08
CA ILE A 36 46.48 53.21 19.45
C ILE A 36 45.60 52.54 20.52
N GLY A 37 44.84 51.50 20.15
CA GLY A 37 44.00 50.74 21.06
C GLY A 37 42.73 51.46 21.54
N LYS A 38 42.32 52.55 20.88
CA LYS A 38 41.09 53.30 21.19
C LYS A 38 39.99 53.02 20.17
N GLN A 39 38.74 53.11 20.59
CA GLN A 39 37.58 53.04 19.71
C GLN A 39 36.92 54.42 19.59
N VAL A 40 36.29 54.67 18.44
CA VAL A 40 35.55 55.90 18.16
C VAL A 40 34.07 55.58 18.22
N ASP A 41 33.32 56.31 19.03
CA ASP A 41 31.86 56.24 19.05
C ASP A 41 31.29 57.02 17.86
N SER A 42 30.20 56.50 17.29
CA SER A 42 29.44 57.12 16.20
C SER A 42 28.04 57.47 16.67
N GLU A 43 27.48 58.57 16.16
CA GLU A 43 26.06 58.91 16.40
C GLU A 43 25.10 57.83 15.84
N PHE A 44 25.56 57.02 14.88
CA PHE A 44 24.81 55.91 14.32
C PHE A 44 24.97 54.59 15.09
N ASP A 45 25.64 54.62 16.26
CA ASP A 45 25.64 53.52 17.22
C ASP A 45 24.32 53.50 18.00
N PHE A 46 23.22 53.23 17.30
CA PHE A 46 21.89 53.31 17.88
C PHE A 46 21.74 52.38 19.10
N SER A 47 21.00 52.86 20.11
CA SER A 47 20.87 52.22 21.42
C SER A 47 20.31 50.79 21.40
N PHE A 48 19.53 50.44 20.39
CA PHE A 48 18.97 49.10 20.21
C PHE A 48 19.96 48.08 19.63
N PHE A 49 21.19 48.50 19.30
CA PHE A 49 22.28 47.61 18.94
C PHE A 49 23.20 47.29 20.13
N GLY A 50 23.84 46.11 20.09
CA GLY A 50 24.92 45.77 21.02
C GLY A 50 26.24 46.48 20.67
N LYS A 51 27.30 46.22 21.45
CA LYS A 51 28.65 46.76 21.16
C LYS A 51 29.10 46.40 19.75
N VAL A 52 29.78 47.34 19.09
CA VAL A 52 30.37 47.16 17.76
C VAL A 52 31.88 46.90 17.88
N ASP A 53 32.38 45.90 17.16
CA ASP A 53 33.81 45.68 17.08
C ASP A 53 34.45 46.62 16.05
N ARG A 54 35.20 47.61 16.56
CA ARG A 54 36.04 48.52 15.77
C ARG A 54 37.53 48.25 15.96
N SER A 55 37.90 46.97 16.01
CA SER A 55 39.30 46.54 15.88
C SER A 55 39.87 46.90 14.50
N GLU A 56 41.19 47.04 14.41
CA GLU A 56 41.87 47.35 13.14
C GLU A 56 41.53 46.34 12.04
N ASN A 57 41.45 45.05 12.39
CA ASN A 57 41.05 43.98 11.47
C ASN A 57 39.59 44.14 11.01
N SER A 58 38.66 44.41 11.94
CA SER A 58 37.24 44.62 11.62
C SER A 58 37.05 45.83 10.69
N ILE A 59 37.74 46.93 10.99
CA ILE A 59 37.73 48.16 10.19
C ILE A 59 38.24 47.90 8.77
N ASN A 60 39.40 47.23 8.64
CA ASN A 60 39.99 46.94 7.33
C ASN A 60 39.05 46.05 6.51
N LYS A 61 38.48 45.01 7.12
CA LYS A 61 37.51 44.13 6.48
C LYS A 61 36.24 44.87 6.05
N ALA A 62 35.73 45.78 6.89
CA ALA A 62 34.57 46.60 6.58
C ALA A 62 34.83 47.46 5.34
N PHE A 63 35.92 48.23 5.31
CA PHE A 63 36.22 49.09 4.16
C PHE A 63 36.51 48.32 2.87
N SER A 64 37.19 47.18 2.94
CA SER A 64 37.33 46.30 1.77
C SER A 64 35.98 45.79 1.28
N GLY A 65 35.02 45.53 2.18
CA GLY A 65 33.67 45.09 1.85
C GLY A 65 32.78 46.18 1.22
N ILE A 66 33.21 47.45 1.21
CA ILE A 66 32.47 48.56 0.54
C ILE A 66 33.35 49.29 -0.47
N GLU A 67 34.34 48.60 -1.03
CA GLU A 67 35.22 49.15 -2.05
C GLU A 67 34.57 49.03 -3.44
N GLN A 68 34.00 47.87 -3.76
CA GLN A 68 33.35 47.60 -5.04
C GLN A 68 31.89 48.06 -5.06
N ASN A 69 31.44 48.63 -6.19
CA ASN A 69 30.06 49.13 -6.34
C ASN A 69 28.99 48.07 -6.07
N GLN A 70 29.22 46.83 -6.50
CA GLN A 70 28.30 45.72 -6.22
C GLN A 70 28.14 45.48 -4.72
N ASP A 71 29.24 45.44 -3.97
CA ASP A 71 29.20 45.18 -2.54
C ASP A 71 28.63 46.39 -1.78
N LYS A 72 28.91 47.63 -2.23
CA LYS A 72 28.26 48.84 -1.72
C LYS A 72 26.74 48.72 -1.78
N VAL A 73 26.17 48.35 -2.93
CA VAL A 73 24.71 48.16 -3.09
C VAL A 73 24.19 47.05 -2.16
N VAL A 74 24.85 45.90 -2.11
CA VAL A 74 24.45 44.76 -1.27
C VAL A 74 24.45 45.15 0.21
N HIS A 75 25.51 45.78 0.71
CA HIS A 75 25.59 46.19 2.11
C HIS A 75 24.65 47.35 2.44
N SER A 76 24.38 48.24 1.50
CA SER A 76 23.44 49.36 1.66
C SER A 76 22.00 48.89 1.87
N LEU A 77 21.62 47.78 1.22
CA LEU A 77 20.31 47.15 1.44
C LEU A 77 20.13 46.61 2.87
N PHE A 78 21.18 46.56 3.69
CA PHE A 78 21.12 46.14 5.09
C PHE A 78 21.53 47.25 6.06
N TRP A 79 21.58 48.51 5.60
CA TRP A 79 21.91 49.65 6.45
C TRP A 79 21.01 50.87 6.13
N PHE A 80 21.19 51.97 6.87
CA PHE A 80 20.35 53.16 6.78
C PHE A 80 20.89 54.18 5.77
N LEU A 81 19.97 54.88 5.09
CA LEU A 81 20.25 55.97 4.16
C LEU A 81 19.55 57.25 4.62
N LYS A 82 20.14 58.41 4.31
CA LYS A 82 19.48 59.71 4.46
C LYS A 82 19.35 60.38 3.09
N ALA A 83 18.23 60.15 2.40
CA ALA A 83 18.00 60.69 1.06
C ALA A 83 16.90 61.76 1.01
N ASN A 84 16.00 61.81 2.01
CA ASN A 84 14.93 62.79 2.09
C ASN A 84 14.71 63.28 3.54
N SER A 85 13.77 64.23 3.72
CA SER A 85 13.46 64.81 5.03
C SER A 85 12.79 63.81 6.00
N PHE A 86 12.08 62.81 5.50
CA PHE A 86 11.51 61.75 6.34
C PHE A 86 12.63 60.89 6.93
N ASP A 87 13.63 60.51 6.14
CA ASP A 87 14.80 59.78 6.61
C ASP A 87 15.58 60.55 7.66
N GLU A 88 15.82 61.85 7.41
CA GLU A 88 16.52 62.70 8.38
C GLU A 88 15.77 62.77 9.71
N THR A 89 14.45 62.97 9.66
CA THR A 89 13.62 63.04 10.86
C THR A 89 13.63 61.69 11.60
N ALA A 90 13.42 60.59 10.90
CA ALA A 90 13.37 59.25 11.49
C ALA A 90 14.74 58.83 12.07
N ILE A 91 15.85 59.08 11.37
CA ILE A 91 17.20 58.78 11.87
C ILE A 91 17.49 59.58 13.14
N ASN A 92 17.08 60.86 13.22
CA ASN A 92 17.25 61.65 14.44
C ASN A 92 16.50 61.04 15.63
N TYR A 93 15.30 60.49 15.43
CA TYR A 93 14.60 59.73 16.48
C TYR A 93 15.36 58.45 16.87
N LEU A 94 15.95 57.73 15.92
CA LEU A 94 16.81 56.57 16.22
C LEU A 94 18.05 56.95 17.03
N ILE A 95 18.71 58.06 16.71
CA ILE A 95 19.86 58.58 17.46
C ILE A 95 19.47 58.86 18.92
N ASN A 96 18.27 59.40 19.13
CA ASN A 96 17.72 59.69 20.45
C ASN A 96 17.12 58.46 21.16
N GLY A 97 17.17 57.28 20.54
CA GLY A 97 16.70 56.01 21.10
C GLY A 97 15.18 55.76 20.96
N ASP A 98 14.46 56.59 20.22
CA ASP A 98 13.03 56.43 19.97
C ASP A 98 12.79 55.65 18.67
N LYS A 99 12.86 54.31 18.78
CA LYS A 99 12.67 53.39 17.65
C LYS A 99 11.26 53.46 17.09
N ASP A 100 10.24 53.59 17.96
CA ASP A 100 8.83 53.51 17.57
C ASP A 100 8.42 54.74 16.76
N LYS A 101 8.92 55.93 17.11
CA LYS A 101 8.68 57.14 16.30
C LYS A 101 9.32 57.07 14.93
N ALA A 102 10.52 56.51 14.83
CA ALA A 102 11.17 56.32 13.53
C ALA A 102 10.36 55.37 12.63
N ILE A 103 9.81 54.29 13.19
CA ILE A 103 8.90 53.38 12.49
C ILE A 103 7.66 54.12 12.02
N GLU A 104 7.00 54.89 12.90
CA GLU A 104 5.79 55.66 12.59
C GLU A 104 6.00 56.62 11.40
N ILE A 105 7.17 57.27 11.33
CA ILE A 105 7.51 58.20 10.24
C ILE A 105 7.66 57.47 8.91
N TRP A 106 8.40 56.36 8.89
CA TRP A 106 8.60 55.61 7.65
C TRP A 106 7.32 54.91 7.20
N GLU A 107 6.53 54.34 8.11
CA GLU A 107 5.27 53.67 7.77
C GLU A 107 4.27 54.61 7.10
N LYS A 108 4.19 55.87 7.53
CA LYS A 108 3.37 56.90 6.87
C LYS A 108 3.65 57.08 5.38
N VAL A 109 4.84 56.72 4.91
CA VAL A 109 5.26 56.88 3.51
C VAL A 109 5.51 55.57 2.77
N THR A 110 5.40 54.43 3.45
CA THR A 110 5.60 53.09 2.86
C THR A 110 4.38 52.18 2.95
N GLU A 111 3.56 52.27 4.01
CA GLU A 111 2.42 51.38 4.21
C GLU A 111 1.33 51.63 3.16
N GLY A 112 0.93 50.58 2.44
CA GLY A 112 -0.06 50.66 1.36
C GLY A 112 0.36 51.53 0.15
N LYS A 113 1.63 51.96 0.07
CA LYS A 113 2.13 52.84 -0.99
C LYS A 113 3.07 52.10 -1.95
N GLU A 114 3.17 52.60 -3.17
CA GLU A 114 4.18 52.14 -4.12
C GLU A 114 5.53 52.81 -3.88
N VAL A 115 6.58 52.14 -4.37
CA VAL A 115 7.94 52.68 -4.31
C VAL A 115 8.13 53.70 -5.43
N THR A 116 8.61 54.88 -5.08
CA THR A 116 8.83 56.02 -5.96
C THR A 116 10.19 56.65 -5.66
N SER A 117 10.65 57.55 -6.54
CA SER A 117 11.89 58.31 -6.35
C SER A 117 11.89 59.18 -5.08
N LYS A 118 10.71 59.42 -4.47
CA LYS A 118 10.58 60.22 -3.25
C LYS A 118 10.65 59.42 -1.95
N ASN A 119 10.38 58.10 -1.98
CA ASN A 119 10.25 57.26 -0.78
C ASN A 119 11.07 55.95 -0.84
N PHE A 120 11.86 55.70 -1.89
CA PHE A 120 12.67 54.48 -2.02
C PHE A 120 13.59 54.22 -0.81
N SER A 121 14.20 55.27 -0.26
CA SER A 121 15.07 55.21 0.91
C SER A 121 14.28 54.86 2.18
N CYS A 122 13.04 55.34 2.31
CA CYS A 122 12.14 55.00 3.40
C CYS A 122 11.83 53.50 3.40
N PHE A 123 11.54 52.90 2.23
CA PHE A 123 11.36 51.44 2.09
C PHE A 123 12.60 50.66 2.50
N ASN A 124 13.79 51.14 2.13
CA ASN A 124 15.03 50.54 2.60
C ASN A 124 15.11 50.64 4.13
N ASN A 125 14.95 51.81 4.71
CA ASN A 125 15.18 52.05 6.12
C ASN A 125 14.20 51.30 7.03
N ILE A 126 12.89 51.32 6.72
CA ILE A 126 11.90 50.54 7.45
C ILE A 126 12.17 49.05 7.32
N GLY A 127 12.56 48.59 6.12
CA GLY A 127 12.97 47.21 5.89
C GLY A 127 14.14 46.82 6.80
N THR A 128 15.15 47.68 6.94
CA THR A 128 16.31 47.43 7.83
C THR A 128 15.86 47.31 9.30
N LEU A 129 14.95 48.15 9.79
CA LEU A 129 14.44 48.04 11.17
C LEU A 129 13.59 46.79 11.39
N LYS A 130 12.66 46.49 10.48
CA LYS A 130 11.76 45.35 10.60
C LYS A 130 12.53 44.01 10.51
N LEU A 131 13.58 43.97 9.69
CA LEU A 131 14.54 42.87 9.65
C LEU A 131 15.36 42.65 10.95
N LEU A 132 15.44 43.67 11.82
CA LEU A 132 16.00 43.55 13.18
C LEU A 132 14.94 43.21 14.24
N GLY A 133 13.67 43.16 13.85
CA GLY A 133 12.56 42.80 14.72
C GLY A 133 12.72 41.41 15.33
N ASN A 134 12.00 41.19 16.42
CA ASN A 134 12.03 39.91 17.15
C ASN A 134 10.88 38.98 16.72
N SER A 135 9.91 39.49 15.98
CA SER A 135 8.75 38.72 15.53
C SER A 135 8.90 38.20 14.10
N LYS A 136 8.21 37.09 13.81
CA LYS A 136 8.10 36.53 12.45
C LYS A 136 7.42 37.50 11.48
N GLU A 137 6.48 38.32 11.97
CA GLU A 137 5.75 39.29 11.15
C GLU A 137 6.64 40.47 10.76
N GLU A 138 7.40 41.04 11.71
CA GLU A 138 8.38 42.08 11.38
C GLU A 138 9.42 41.58 10.36
N LEU A 139 9.92 40.34 10.52
CA LEU A 139 10.85 39.77 9.55
C LEU A 139 10.23 39.68 8.14
N LYS A 140 8.97 39.23 8.05
CA LYS A 140 8.22 39.13 6.81
C LYS A 140 8.00 40.49 6.16
N GLU A 141 7.53 41.47 6.93
CA GLU A 141 7.32 42.84 6.47
C GLU A 141 8.63 43.50 6.02
N GLY A 142 9.73 43.23 6.73
CA GLY A 142 11.06 43.71 6.37
C GLY A 142 11.55 43.16 5.04
N ILE A 143 11.38 41.85 4.81
CA ILE A 143 11.69 41.20 3.53
C ILE A 143 10.81 41.76 2.41
N GLU A 144 9.51 41.92 2.67
CA GLU A 144 8.56 42.47 1.71
C GLU A 144 8.95 43.89 1.27
N ALA A 145 9.29 44.78 2.21
CA ALA A 145 9.71 46.15 1.91
C ALA A 145 10.96 46.20 1.03
N LYS A 146 11.96 45.34 1.32
CA LYS A 146 13.21 45.27 0.53
C LYS A 146 12.97 44.71 -0.87
N ILE A 147 12.19 43.64 -1.00
CA ILE A 147 11.87 43.07 -2.32
C ILE A 147 11.02 44.05 -3.14
N LYS A 148 10.08 44.77 -2.53
CA LYS A 148 9.32 45.85 -3.19
C LYS A 148 10.25 46.93 -3.73
N LEU A 149 11.23 47.37 -2.93
CA LEU A 149 12.24 48.32 -3.37
C LEU A 149 13.03 47.79 -4.57
N ILE A 150 13.62 46.59 -4.47
CA ILE A 150 14.47 46.00 -5.52
C ILE A 150 13.66 45.76 -6.81
N ALA A 151 12.40 45.37 -6.70
CA ALA A 151 11.54 45.13 -7.86
C ALA A 151 11.01 46.41 -8.52
N SER A 152 11.14 47.56 -7.87
CA SER A 152 10.62 48.84 -8.38
C SER A 152 11.52 49.47 -9.44
N THR A 153 10.94 50.35 -10.26
CA THR A 153 11.69 51.20 -11.19
C THR A 153 12.62 52.17 -10.47
N SER A 154 12.23 52.62 -9.27
CA SER A 154 13.05 53.48 -8.40
C SER A 154 14.18 52.75 -7.67
N PHE A 155 14.41 51.47 -7.94
CA PHE A 155 15.64 50.82 -7.49
C PHE A 155 16.89 51.45 -8.11
N ALA A 156 16.78 52.00 -9.32
CA ALA A 156 17.86 52.77 -9.93
C ALA A 156 18.23 54.00 -9.11
N ASP A 157 17.22 54.73 -8.62
CA ASP A 157 17.42 55.89 -7.73
C ASP A 157 18.19 55.47 -6.46
N PHE A 158 17.83 54.33 -5.86
CA PHE A 158 18.56 53.76 -4.73
C PHE A 158 20.03 53.48 -5.07
N VAL A 159 20.29 52.77 -6.16
CA VAL A 159 21.65 52.40 -6.57
C VAL A 159 22.51 53.64 -6.82
N HIS A 160 21.97 54.66 -7.49
CA HIS A 160 22.69 55.91 -7.76
C HIS A 160 23.01 56.72 -6.50
N THR A 161 22.34 56.47 -5.37
CA THR A 161 22.71 57.12 -4.10
C THR A 161 23.84 56.43 -3.35
N VAL A 162 24.16 55.17 -3.66
CA VAL A 162 25.13 54.36 -2.89
C VAL A 162 26.31 53.84 -3.71
N ALA A 163 26.18 53.85 -5.04
CA ALA A 163 27.19 53.40 -5.98
C ALA A 163 27.33 54.39 -7.14
N ASP A 164 28.42 54.26 -7.91
CA ASP A 164 28.68 55.14 -9.05
C ASP A 164 27.59 55.03 -10.13
N GLN A 165 27.33 56.13 -10.84
CA GLN A 165 26.31 56.20 -11.90
C GLN A 165 26.57 55.25 -13.08
N THR A 166 27.80 54.74 -13.22
CA THR A 166 28.19 53.79 -14.27
C THR A 166 27.88 52.34 -13.92
N TYR A 167 27.41 52.05 -12.71
CA TYR A 167 27.09 50.69 -12.28
C TYR A 167 25.81 50.17 -12.96
N THR A 168 25.93 49.06 -13.68
CA THR A 168 24.80 48.41 -14.36
C THR A 168 23.87 47.76 -13.34
N ILE A 169 22.60 48.16 -13.37
CA ILE A 169 21.58 47.66 -12.47
C ILE A 169 20.92 46.41 -13.06
N ASP A 170 20.95 45.30 -12.32
CA ASP A 170 20.22 44.06 -12.62
C ASP A 170 19.31 43.71 -11.44
N ASN A 171 18.08 44.21 -11.45
CA ASN A 171 17.12 44.05 -10.35
C ASN A 171 16.86 42.56 -10.04
N LEU A 172 16.86 41.69 -11.06
CA LEU A 172 16.63 40.27 -10.88
C LEU A 172 17.78 39.63 -10.10
N LYS A 173 19.02 39.81 -10.55
CA LYS A 173 20.19 39.29 -9.82
C LYS A 173 20.29 39.89 -8.43
N GLN A 174 19.93 41.15 -8.25
CA GLN A 174 19.95 41.78 -6.94
C GLN A 174 18.90 41.19 -5.99
N ALA A 175 17.70 40.89 -6.49
CA ALA A 175 16.67 40.22 -5.71
C ALA A 175 17.11 38.80 -5.33
N GLU A 176 17.66 38.03 -6.27
CA GLU A 176 18.20 36.69 -6.02
C GLU A 176 19.31 36.72 -4.96
N LYS A 177 20.24 37.68 -5.06
CA LYS A 177 21.32 37.89 -4.10
C LYS A 177 20.79 38.23 -2.71
N PHE A 178 19.81 39.13 -2.62
CA PHE A 178 19.16 39.49 -1.36
C PHE A 178 18.47 38.27 -0.71
N VAL A 179 17.71 37.50 -1.48
CA VAL A 179 17.06 36.27 -1.02
C VAL A 179 18.11 35.30 -0.47
N ASP A 180 19.20 35.05 -1.21
CA ASP A 180 20.27 34.15 -0.79
C ASP A 180 20.93 34.58 0.53
N ASP A 181 21.17 35.88 0.70
CA ASP A 181 21.77 36.39 1.93
C ASP A 181 20.79 36.32 3.12
N ILE A 182 19.49 36.56 2.92
CA ILE A 182 18.46 36.32 3.94
C ILE A 182 18.38 34.83 4.29
N LEU A 183 18.35 33.93 3.29
CA LEU A 183 18.29 32.49 3.49
C LEU A 183 19.43 32.00 4.38
N LYS A 184 20.66 32.50 4.17
CA LYS A 184 21.81 32.18 5.05
C LYS A 184 21.61 32.62 6.50
N GLN A 185 20.82 33.67 6.77
CA GLN A 185 20.57 34.18 8.12
C GLN A 185 19.46 33.42 8.86
N VAL A 186 18.47 32.90 8.11
CA VAL A 186 17.31 32.17 8.64
C VAL A 186 17.51 30.66 8.64
N ASN A 187 18.45 30.14 7.82
CA ASN A 187 18.73 28.71 7.75
C ASN A 187 19.12 28.16 9.13
N GLY A 188 18.52 27.03 9.51
CA GLY A 188 18.69 26.39 10.82
C GLY A 188 17.96 27.06 11.99
N LYS A 189 17.33 28.23 11.80
CA LYS A 189 16.53 28.91 12.85
C LYS A 189 15.03 28.72 12.68
N TYR A 190 14.56 28.57 11.46
CA TYR A 190 13.15 28.45 11.11
C TYR A 190 12.90 27.21 10.26
N SER A 191 11.67 26.70 10.28
CA SER A 191 11.26 25.60 9.41
C SER A 191 11.22 26.05 7.94
N SER A 192 11.25 25.10 6.99
CA SER A 192 11.09 25.41 5.57
C SER A 192 9.75 26.10 5.29
N ALA A 193 8.68 25.69 5.98
CA ALA A 193 7.35 26.30 5.86
C ALA A 193 7.34 27.76 6.35
N ASP A 194 7.95 28.02 7.52
CA ASP A 194 8.13 29.40 8.02
C ASP A 194 8.95 30.24 7.04
N THR A 195 10.04 29.67 6.52
CA THR A 195 10.93 30.37 5.60
C THR A 195 10.22 30.77 4.32
N LEU A 196 9.37 29.90 3.76
CA LEU A 196 8.57 30.22 2.57
C LEU A 196 7.51 31.28 2.87
N ASN A 197 6.89 31.23 4.06
CA ASN A 197 5.89 32.21 4.47
C ASN A 197 6.48 33.62 4.59
N PHE A 198 7.77 33.77 4.94
CA PHE A 198 8.44 35.07 4.96
C PHE A 198 8.48 35.77 3.58
N PHE A 199 8.33 35.01 2.48
CA PHE A 199 8.31 35.54 1.12
C PHE A 199 6.92 35.46 0.47
N SER A 200 5.87 35.13 1.22
CA SER A 200 4.51 34.93 0.65
C SER A 200 3.95 36.18 -0.03
N ASN A 201 4.35 37.37 0.44
CA ASN A 201 3.89 38.66 -0.08
C ASN A 201 4.85 39.24 -1.14
N CYS A 202 5.94 38.54 -1.47
CA CYS A 202 6.89 38.97 -2.48
C CYS A 202 6.33 38.74 -3.90
N ASN A 203 6.95 39.41 -4.89
CA ASN A 203 6.56 39.25 -6.28
C ASN A 203 6.73 37.81 -6.81
N GLY A 204 6.02 37.49 -7.89
CA GLY A 204 6.01 36.13 -8.46
C GLY A 204 7.40 35.64 -8.91
N THR A 205 8.32 36.53 -9.28
CA THR A 205 9.68 36.14 -9.67
C THR A 205 10.50 35.69 -8.46
N THR A 206 10.43 36.40 -7.34
CA THR A 206 11.08 36.03 -6.08
C THR A 206 10.53 34.70 -5.57
N GLN A 207 9.22 34.51 -5.61
CA GLN A 207 8.58 33.25 -5.22
C GLN A 207 9.04 32.09 -6.11
N LYS A 208 9.14 32.28 -7.43
CA LYS A 208 9.66 31.27 -8.35
C LYS A 208 11.11 30.89 -8.06
N TYR A 209 11.97 31.88 -7.78
CA TYR A 209 13.37 31.65 -7.42
C TYR A 209 13.48 30.85 -6.11
N LEU A 210 12.69 31.23 -5.11
CA LEU A 210 12.63 30.56 -3.83
C LEU A 210 12.16 29.10 -3.98
N SER A 211 11.03 28.88 -4.66
CA SER A 211 10.53 27.53 -4.94
C SER A 211 11.57 26.68 -5.67
N LYS A 212 12.33 27.25 -6.62
CA LYS A 212 13.43 26.56 -7.29
C LYS A 212 14.52 26.15 -6.29
N LYS A 213 15.01 27.06 -5.44
CA LYS A 213 16.04 26.77 -4.42
C LYS A 213 15.63 25.67 -3.45
N PHE A 214 14.38 25.68 -2.97
CA PHE A 214 13.89 24.68 -2.01
C PHE A 214 13.54 23.33 -2.65
N THR A 215 13.42 23.27 -3.97
CA THR A 215 13.06 22.03 -4.68
C THR A 215 14.26 21.36 -5.35
N GLU A 216 15.30 22.10 -5.72
CA GLU A 216 16.48 21.55 -6.41
C GLU A 216 17.20 20.44 -5.63
N GLU A 217 17.50 20.66 -4.35
CA GLU A 217 18.22 19.66 -3.56
C GLU A 217 17.38 18.38 -3.33
N PRO A 218 16.11 18.45 -2.89
CA PRO A 218 15.25 17.26 -2.81
C PRO A 218 15.07 16.55 -4.15
N LEU A 219 14.95 17.30 -5.27
CA LEU A 219 14.85 16.73 -6.62
C LEU A 219 16.09 15.89 -6.94
N HIS A 220 17.27 16.50 -6.82
CA HIS A 220 18.54 15.84 -7.15
C HIS A 220 18.82 14.64 -6.23
N LYS A 221 18.43 14.72 -4.94
CA LYS A 221 18.56 13.62 -3.99
C LYS A 221 17.68 12.43 -4.39
N ILE A 222 16.43 12.66 -4.78
CA ILE A 222 15.53 11.59 -5.24
C ILE A 222 16.03 10.99 -6.54
N GLU A 223 16.42 11.81 -7.53
CA GLU A 223 16.99 11.34 -8.80
C GLU A 223 18.22 10.46 -8.59
N ALA A 224 19.14 10.87 -7.71
CA ALA A 224 20.33 10.09 -7.38
C ALA A 224 19.99 8.75 -6.70
N GLN A 225 18.98 8.72 -5.81
CA GLN A 225 18.52 7.49 -5.18
C GLN A 225 17.87 6.54 -6.19
N ILE A 226 17.08 7.06 -7.13
CA ILE A 226 16.48 6.27 -8.23
C ILE A 226 17.59 5.63 -9.08
N GLU A 227 18.60 6.39 -9.50
CA GLU A 227 19.70 5.87 -10.32
C GLU A 227 20.54 4.85 -9.55
N THR A 228 20.78 5.08 -8.26
CA THR A 228 21.45 4.12 -7.38
C THR A 228 20.66 2.82 -7.27
N SER A 229 19.35 2.89 -7.09
CA SER A 229 18.45 1.72 -7.06
C SER A 229 18.49 0.97 -8.39
N LYS A 230 18.37 1.66 -9.52
CA LYS A 230 18.44 1.06 -10.87
C LYS A 230 19.73 0.26 -11.06
N LYS A 231 20.86 0.84 -10.67
CA LYS A 231 22.17 0.19 -10.78
C LYS A 231 22.24 -1.06 -9.90
N ASN A 232 21.84 -0.95 -8.63
CA ASN A 232 21.91 -2.06 -7.68
C ASN A 232 20.96 -3.21 -8.06
N ARG A 233 19.74 -2.88 -8.50
CA ARG A 233 18.73 -3.85 -8.97
C ARG A 233 19.23 -4.66 -10.17
N LYS A 234 19.86 -3.99 -11.15
CA LYS A 234 20.42 -4.64 -12.35
C LYS A 234 21.55 -5.62 -12.02
N VAL A 235 22.34 -5.33 -10.98
CA VAL A 235 23.46 -6.18 -10.54
C VAL A 235 22.97 -7.36 -9.70
N ASN A 236 22.01 -7.15 -8.80
CA ASN A 236 21.51 -8.19 -7.91
C ASN A 236 19.97 -8.15 -7.82
N LYS A 237 19.32 -8.94 -8.68
CA LYS A 237 17.85 -9.06 -8.72
C LYS A 237 17.28 -9.75 -7.48
N GLY A 238 18.03 -10.65 -6.85
CA GLY A 238 17.59 -11.35 -5.62
C GLY A 238 17.39 -10.41 -4.43
N LYS A 239 18.10 -9.27 -4.39
CA LYS A 239 17.91 -8.23 -3.36
C LYS A 239 17.05 -7.06 -3.82
N ALA A 240 16.37 -7.16 -4.96
CA ALA A 240 15.59 -6.06 -5.51
C ALA A 240 14.48 -5.59 -4.56
N TYR A 241 13.89 -6.50 -3.75
CA TYR A 241 12.92 -6.11 -2.73
C TYR A 241 13.48 -5.12 -1.70
N GLU A 242 14.67 -5.41 -1.16
CA GLU A 242 15.35 -4.55 -0.18
C GLU A 242 15.69 -3.18 -0.79
N PHE A 243 16.16 -3.16 -2.04
CA PHE A 243 16.46 -1.91 -2.75
C PHE A 243 15.21 -1.05 -2.94
N GLY A 244 14.08 -1.65 -3.33
CA GLY A 244 12.81 -0.95 -3.49
C GLY A 244 12.28 -0.35 -2.17
N LEU A 245 12.37 -1.10 -1.07
CA LEU A 245 11.98 -0.59 0.26
C LEU A 245 12.89 0.54 0.74
N LYS A 246 14.21 0.39 0.54
CA LYS A 246 15.19 1.42 0.89
C LYS A 246 14.96 2.69 0.08
N LEU A 247 14.70 2.56 -1.22
CA LEU A 247 14.37 3.68 -2.10
C LEU A 247 13.13 4.43 -1.61
N PHE A 248 12.03 3.73 -1.32
CA PHE A 248 10.81 4.33 -0.78
C PHE A 248 11.07 5.07 0.53
N THR A 249 11.75 4.41 1.48
CA THR A 249 11.98 4.96 2.83
C THR A 249 12.85 6.22 2.77
N ASN A 250 13.92 6.19 1.98
CA ASN A 250 14.87 7.31 1.89
C ASN A 250 14.32 8.54 1.14
N THR A 251 13.30 8.36 0.30
CA THR A 251 12.74 9.44 -0.55
C THR A 251 11.42 10.00 -0.03
N LYS A 252 10.81 9.36 0.98
CA LYS A 252 9.49 9.70 1.50
C LYS A 252 9.36 11.16 1.96
N ASP A 253 10.30 11.62 2.78
CA ASP A 253 10.24 12.96 3.37
C ASP A 253 10.50 14.04 2.32
N ASP A 254 11.51 13.82 1.46
CA ASP A 254 11.85 14.72 0.35
C ASP A 254 10.69 14.84 -0.65
N LEU A 255 10.04 13.72 -1.00
CA LEU A 255 8.88 13.71 -1.90
C LEU A 255 7.67 14.41 -1.28
N SER A 256 7.44 14.23 0.03
CA SER A 256 6.37 14.92 0.75
C SER A 256 6.61 16.43 0.78
N LEU A 257 7.85 16.86 1.02
CA LEU A 257 8.24 18.26 0.93
C LEU A 257 7.94 18.80 -0.48
N LEU A 258 8.45 18.15 -1.53
CA LEU A 258 8.21 18.57 -2.91
C LEU A 258 6.71 18.67 -3.25
N LYS A 259 5.90 17.70 -2.77
CA LYS A 259 4.45 17.72 -2.96
C LYS A 259 3.81 18.95 -2.33
N SER A 260 4.25 19.35 -1.14
CA SER A 260 3.74 20.53 -0.44
C SER A 260 4.12 21.85 -1.13
N LEU A 261 5.29 21.90 -1.78
CA LEU A 261 5.83 23.10 -2.40
C LEU A 261 5.33 23.32 -3.83
N LEU A 262 5.30 22.25 -4.63
CA LEU A 262 4.98 22.31 -6.07
C LEU A 262 3.51 21.94 -6.34
N GLY A 263 2.90 21.16 -5.45
CA GLY A 263 1.59 20.55 -5.69
C GLY A 263 1.64 19.37 -6.65
N THR A 264 0.55 18.60 -6.72
CA THR A 264 0.47 17.38 -7.55
C THR A 264 0.34 17.64 -9.05
N ASN A 265 0.01 18.88 -9.44
CA ASN A 265 -0.19 19.25 -10.84
C ASN A 265 1.10 19.74 -11.51
N ASP A 266 2.16 20.01 -10.74
CA ASP A 266 3.45 20.43 -11.29
C ASP A 266 4.09 19.30 -12.12
N LEU A 267 4.59 19.65 -13.30
CA LEU A 267 5.14 18.69 -14.26
C LEU A 267 6.41 18.02 -13.75
N LYS A 268 7.27 18.75 -13.00
CA LYS A 268 8.51 18.18 -12.46
C LYS A 268 8.19 17.22 -11.33
N TYR A 269 7.32 17.61 -10.41
CA TYR A 269 6.87 16.73 -9.33
C TYR A 269 6.22 15.46 -9.89
N LYS A 270 5.30 15.60 -10.84
CA LYS A 270 4.62 14.47 -11.48
C LYS A 270 5.60 13.51 -12.16
N SER A 271 6.54 14.04 -12.95
CA SER A 271 7.57 13.24 -13.62
C SER A 271 8.44 12.48 -12.62
N LEU A 272 8.92 13.15 -11.57
CA LEU A 272 9.75 12.55 -10.54
C LEU A 272 9.00 11.46 -9.75
N ALA A 273 7.77 11.74 -9.32
CA ALA A 273 6.93 10.79 -8.60
C ALA A 273 6.65 9.54 -9.45
N ASP A 274 6.34 9.73 -10.74
CA ASP A 274 6.11 8.61 -11.65
C ASP A 274 7.40 7.82 -11.91
N GLN A 275 8.56 8.45 -12.02
CA GLN A 275 9.85 7.76 -12.14
C GLN A 275 10.17 6.93 -10.89
N LEU A 276 9.96 7.51 -9.70
CA LEU A 276 10.14 6.84 -8.42
C LEU A 276 9.21 5.63 -8.29
N ALA A 277 7.92 5.81 -8.58
CA ALA A 277 6.92 4.74 -8.56
C ALA A 277 7.29 3.60 -9.53
N ASN A 278 7.66 3.94 -10.77
CA ASN A 278 8.07 2.96 -11.77
C ASN A 278 9.30 2.16 -11.32
N GLU A 279 10.28 2.81 -10.69
CA GLU A 279 11.48 2.14 -10.18
C GLU A 279 11.17 1.18 -9.03
N ILE A 280 10.35 1.60 -8.07
CA ILE A 280 9.89 0.76 -6.94
C ILE A 280 9.10 -0.45 -7.46
N MET A 281 8.20 -0.24 -8.41
CA MET A 281 7.43 -1.31 -9.03
C MET A 281 8.34 -2.28 -9.80
N GLN A 282 9.32 -1.77 -10.55
CA GLN A 282 10.27 -2.61 -11.29
C GLN A 282 11.14 -3.44 -10.35
N CYS A 283 11.49 -2.93 -9.16
CA CYS A 283 12.13 -3.72 -8.12
C CYS A 283 11.27 -4.93 -7.69
N GLY A 284 9.96 -4.73 -7.54
CA GLY A 284 9.01 -5.81 -7.23
C GLY A 284 8.92 -6.85 -8.34
N ILE A 285 8.89 -6.43 -9.61
CA ILE A 285 8.84 -7.32 -10.78
C ILE A 285 10.14 -8.13 -10.91
N ASP A 286 11.30 -7.48 -10.80
CA ASP A 286 12.59 -8.17 -10.94
C ASP A 286 12.81 -9.18 -9.79
N TYR A 287 12.40 -8.84 -8.56
CA TYR A 287 12.44 -9.77 -7.42
C TYR A 287 11.51 -10.97 -7.64
N PHE A 288 10.29 -10.73 -8.14
CA PHE A 288 9.32 -11.79 -8.46
C PHE A 288 9.90 -12.79 -9.46
N ASN A 289 10.39 -12.29 -10.60
CA ASN A 289 10.92 -13.13 -11.68
C ASN A 289 12.13 -13.94 -11.20
N GLN A 290 13.05 -13.33 -10.45
CA GLN A 290 14.21 -14.03 -9.91
C GLN A 290 13.81 -15.15 -8.94
N CYS A 291 12.84 -14.90 -8.05
CA CYS A 291 12.40 -15.91 -7.08
C CYS A 291 11.67 -17.07 -7.76
N GLN A 292 10.90 -16.77 -8.81
CA GLN A 292 10.22 -17.79 -9.63
C GLN A 292 11.22 -18.70 -10.35
N GLU A 293 12.30 -18.16 -10.91
CA GLU A 293 13.37 -18.95 -11.53
C GLU A 293 14.15 -19.80 -10.52
N SER A 294 14.26 -19.32 -9.28
CA SER A 294 15.11 -19.92 -8.24
C SER A 294 14.38 -20.97 -7.36
N ASN A 295 13.08 -21.23 -7.58
CA ASN A 295 12.23 -22.07 -6.72
C ASN A 295 12.36 -21.75 -5.22
N SER A 296 12.42 -20.45 -4.87
CA SER A 296 12.57 -20.01 -3.48
C SER A 296 11.26 -20.21 -2.69
N ASN A 297 11.36 -20.68 -1.44
CA ASN A 297 10.24 -20.86 -0.51
C ASN A 297 9.75 -19.54 0.13
N GLU A 298 10.37 -18.39 -0.20
CA GLU A 298 10.01 -17.08 0.34
C GLU A 298 8.67 -16.56 -0.20
N ASN A 299 8.00 -15.67 0.54
CA ASN A 299 6.72 -15.09 0.11
C ASN A 299 6.93 -13.96 -0.92
N TYR A 300 7.53 -14.30 -2.07
CA TYR A 300 7.94 -13.33 -3.08
C TYR A 300 6.75 -12.61 -3.72
N LEU A 301 5.58 -13.27 -3.81
CA LEU A 301 4.36 -12.65 -4.31
C LEU A 301 3.88 -11.52 -3.40
N GLU A 302 3.87 -11.73 -2.07
CA GLU A 302 3.49 -10.69 -1.11
C GLU A 302 4.48 -9.52 -1.11
N SER A 303 5.78 -9.82 -1.19
CA SER A 303 6.84 -8.80 -1.32
C SER A 303 6.67 -7.93 -2.56
N SER A 304 6.38 -8.53 -3.72
CA SER A 304 6.12 -7.79 -4.95
C SER A 304 4.82 -6.99 -4.88
N GLN A 305 3.74 -7.56 -4.33
CA GLN A 305 2.49 -6.83 -4.08
C GLN A 305 2.70 -5.61 -3.19
N LYS A 306 3.51 -5.73 -2.14
CA LYS A 306 3.82 -4.62 -1.23
C LYS A 306 4.53 -3.49 -1.97
N LEU A 307 5.56 -3.78 -2.77
CA LEU A 307 6.24 -2.75 -3.56
C LEU A 307 5.31 -2.10 -4.59
N THR A 308 4.47 -2.87 -5.27
CA THR A 308 3.53 -2.32 -6.25
C THR A 308 2.46 -1.44 -5.58
N LYS A 309 1.99 -1.77 -4.37
CA LYS A 309 1.10 -0.90 -3.58
C LYS A 309 1.77 0.41 -3.18
N LEU A 310 3.05 0.37 -2.80
CA LEU A 310 3.82 1.59 -2.51
C LEU A 310 3.98 2.45 -3.77
N ALA A 311 4.27 1.83 -4.92
CA ALA A 311 4.36 2.53 -6.20
C ALA A 311 3.03 3.20 -6.59
N ASP A 312 1.89 2.52 -6.45
CA ASP A 312 0.55 3.09 -6.73
C ASP A 312 0.26 4.31 -5.85
N SER A 313 0.67 4.27 -4.57
CA SER A 313 0.49 5.40 -3.64
C SER A 313 1.30 6.64 -4.00
N ILE A 314 2.41 6.46 -4.72
CA ILE A 314 3.30 7.54 -5.17
C ILE A 314 2.90 8.06 -6.55
N ALA A 315 2.48 7.16 -7.45
CA ALA A 315 2.19 7.48 -8.83
C ALA A 315 1.15 8.60 -8.94
N VAL A 316 1.41 9.57 -9.82
CA VAL A 316 0.54 10.73 -10.06
C VAL A 316 -0.05 10.66 -11.46
N GLY A 317 0.78 10.36 -12.46
CA GLY A 317 0.37 10.25 -13.84
C GLY A 317 -0.48 9.00 -14.11
N LYS A 318 -1.41 9.17 -15.05
CA LYS A 318 -2.34 8.11 -15.46
C LYS A 318 -1.61 6.83 -15.87
N LEU A 319 -0.58 6.94 -16.71
CA LEU A 319 0.19 5.78 -17.19
C LEU A 319 0.86 4.99 -16.06
N ALA A 320 1.47 5.68 -15.09
CA ALA A 320 2.13 5.02 -13.96
C ALA A 320 1.12 4.34 -13.03
N LYS A 321 -0.03 4.99 -12.77
CA LYS A 321 -1.14 4.41 -12.00
C LYS A 321 -1.76 3.20 -12.68
N ASP A 322 -2.08 3.31 -13.97
CA ASP A 322 -2.68 2.23 -14.74
C ASP A 322 -1.72 1.02 -14.75
N ARG A 323 -0.42 1.25 -14.99
CA ARG A 323 0.61 0.20 -14.89
C ARG A 323 0.68 -0.45 -13.51
N ALA A 324 0.60 0.34 -12.43
CA ALA A 324 0.63 -0.19 -11.07
C ALA A 324 -0.63 -1.04 -10.77
N LYS A 325 -1.80 -0.58 -11.20
CA LYS A 325 -3.06 -1.33 -11.07
C LYS A 325 -3.06 -2.62 -11.87
N ASP A 326 -2.61 -2.58 -13.13
CA ASP A 326 -2.50 -3.77 -13.98
C ASP A 326 -1.52 -4.79 -13.39
N SER A 327 -0.41 -4.30 -12.83
CA SER A 327 0.57 -5.15 -12.13
C SER A 327 -0.02 -5.76 -10.86
N LEU A 328 -0.80 -5.01 -10.08
CA LEU A 328 -1.50 -5.54 -8.90
C LEU A 328 -2.53 -6.59 -9.28
N ALA A 329 -3.37 -6.32 -10.29
CA ALA A 329 -4.36 -7.27 -10.78
C ALA A 329 -3.70 -8.57 -11.24
N THR A 330 -2.59 -8.48 -11.98
CA THR A 330 -1.81 -9.66 -12.39
C THR A 330 -1.30 -10.44 -11.18
N LEU A 331 -0.73 -9.76 -10.18
CA LEU A 331 -0.24 -10.42 -8.96
C LEU A 331 -1.39 -11.03 -8.11
N GLU A 332 -2.58 -10.44 -8.14
CA GLU A 332 -3.78 -10.97 -7.47
C GLU A 332 -4.32 -12.21 -8.20
N ASP A 333 -4.38 -12.19 -9.53
CA ASP A 333 -4.78 -13.35 -10.34
C ASP A 333 -3.81 -14.51 -10.15
N MET A 334 -2.50 -14.22 -10.05
CA MET A 334 -1.48 -15.21 -9.75
C MET A 334 -1.62 -15.80 -8.34
N LYS A 335 -2.12 -15.02 -7.36
CA LYS A 335 -2.33 -15.49 -5.98
C LYS A 335 -3.39 -16.58 -5.89
N ASP A 336 -4.43 -16.46 -6.71
CA ASP A 336 -5.59 -17.34 -6.67
C ASP A 336 -5.52 -18.43 -7.76
N ARG A 337 -4.45 -18.50 -8.55
CA ARG A 337 -4.36 -19.38 -9.72
C ARG A 337 -4.49 -20.86 -9.35
N GLU A 338 -3.75 -21.30 -8.34
CA GLU A 338 -3.67 -22.69 -7.89
C GLU A 338 -5.00 -23.13 -7.29
N ILE A 339 -5.63 -22.28 -6.46
CA ILE A 339 -6.95 -22.56 -5.89
C ILE A 339 -8.05 -22.56 -6.96
N ASN A 340 -8.01 -21.64 -7.93
CA ASN A 340 -8.97 -21.60 -9.04
C ASN A 340 -8.85 -22.86 -9.91
N LYS A 341 -7.62 -23.29 -10.23
CA LYS A 341 -7.37 -24.52 -10.99
C LYS A 341 -7.93 -25.74 -10.25
N ALA A 342 -7.66 -25.84 -8.95
CA ALA A 342 -8.17 -26.92 -8.12
C ALA A 342 -9.71 -26.92 -8.04
N ILE A 343 -10.34 -25.75 -7.84
CA ILE A 343 -11.79 -25.58 -7.88
C ILE A 343 -12.36 -26.01 -9.24
N ALA A 344 -11.74 -25.59 -10.36
CA ALA A 344 -12.21 -25.93 -11.69
C ALA A 344 -12.23 -27.45 -11.94
N ILE A 345 -11.15 -28.16 -11.55
CA ILE A 345 -11.09 -29.62 -11.63
C ILE A 345 -12.22 -30.25 -10.80
N LEU A 346 -12.36 -29.87 -9.52
CA LEU A 346 -13.35 -30.46 -8.63
C LEU A 346 -14.80 -30.13 -9.05
N SER A 347 -15.05 -28.90 -9.52
CA SER A 347 -16.35 -28.49 -10.05
C SER A 347 -16.71 -29.24 -11.32
N SER A 348 -15.74 -29.50 -12.22
CA SER A 348 -15.98 -30.32 -13.42
C SER A 348 -16.43 -31.74 -13.08
N ILE A 349 -15.84 -32.34 -12.03
CA ILE A 349 -16.23 -33.66 -11.53
C ILE A 349 -17.65 -33.63 -10.96
N LYS A 350 -17.98 -32.60 -10.16
CA LYS A 350 -19.32 -32.43 -9.60
C LYS A 350 -20.37 -32.27 -10.70
N MET A 351 -20.11 -31.46 -11.73
CA MET A 351 -21.01 -31.29 -12.87
C MET A 351 -21.19 -32.59 -13.68
N ALA A 352 -20.11 -33.34 -13.89
CA ALA A 352 -20.18 -34.64 -14.56
C ALA A 352 -21.06 -35.64 -13.77
N TYR A 353 -20.94 -35.64 -12.45
CA TYR A 353 -21.79 -36.45 -11.56
C TYR A 353 -23.27 -36.03 -11.66
N GLU A 354 -23.57 -34.74 -11.54
CA GLU A 354 -24.94 -34.23 -11.63
C GLU A 354 -25.58 -34.49 -12.99
N THR A 355 -24.81 -34.35 -14.07
CA THR A 355 -25.24 -34.70 -15.44
C THR A 355 -25.58 -36.18 -15.53
N ALA A 356 -24.70 -37.06 -15.06
CA ALA A 356 -24.93 -38.51 -15.08
C ALA A 356 -26.18 -38.91 -14.27
N LEU A 357 -26.43 -38.27 -13.12
CA LEU A 357 -27.64 -38.50 -12.35
C LEU A 357 -28.90 -38.09 -13.12
N SER A 358 -28.87 -36.92 -13.75
CA SER A 358 -29.99 -36.40 -14.56
C SER A 358 -30.29 -37.34 -15.75
N GLU A 359 -29.26 -37.87 -16.41
CA GLU A 359 -29.42 -38.83 -17.49
C GLU A 359 -30.04 -40.15 -17.01
N ILE A 360 -29.60 -40.67 -15.86
CA ILE A 360 -30.19 -41.86 -15.25
C ILE A 360 -31.65 -41.59 -14.89
N ASP A 361 -31.96 -40.44 -14.31
CA ASP A 361 -33.35 -40.07 -13.97
C ASP A 361 -34.23 -39.91 -15.21
N ALA A 362 -33.71 -39.31 -16.28
CA ALA A 362 -34.40 -39.21 -17.56
C ALA A 362 -34.66 -40.58 -18.19
N GLN A 363 -33.69 -41.51 -18.12
CA GLN A 363 -33.87 -42.89 -18.57
C GLN A 363 -34.93 -43.61 -17.74
N VAL A 364 -34.91 -43.46 -16.42
CA VAL A 364 -35.93 -44.03 -15.52
C VAL A 364 -37.31 -43.46 -15.83
N ALA A 365 -37.43 -42.14 -16.07
CA ALA A 365 -38.68 -41.49 -16.44
C ALA A 365 -39.23 -42.02 -17.78
N LYS A 366 -38.37 -42.16 -18.80
CA LYS A 366 -38.75 -42.76 -20.09
C LYS A 366 -39.24 -44.20 -19.92
N MET A 367 -38.53 -45.01 -19.13
CA MET A 367 -38.96 -46.38 -18.83
C MET A 367 -40.33 -46.41 -18.16
N ARG A 368 -40.60 -45.52 -17.18
CA ARG A 368 -41.93 -45.44 -16.56
C ARG A 368 -43.05 -45.17 -17.57
N MET A 369 -42.78 -44.36 -18.60
CA MET A 369 -43.78 -44.00 -19.62
C MET A 369 -44.08 -45.13 -20.61
N THR A 370 -43.16 -46.08 -20.81
CA THR A 370 -43.28 -47.14 -21.81
C THR A 370 -43.62 -48.52 -21.22
N MET A 371 -43.80 -48.62 -19.90
CA MET A 371 -44.03 -49.88 -19.19
C MET A 371 -45.51 -50.31 -19.16
N SER A 372 -45.75 -51.62 -19.29
CA SER A 372 -47.07 -52.24 -19.15
C SER A 372 -47.54 -52.28 -17.69
N TYR A 373 -48.86 -52.31 -17.45
CA TYR A 373 -49.51 -52.16 -16.13
C TYR A 373 -49.02 -53.12 -15.01
N ASN A 374 -48.38 -54.25 -15.36
CA ASN A 374 -47.89 -55.26 -14.42
C ASN A 374 -46.38 -55.20 -14.13
N GLN A 375 -45.66 -54.20 -14.63
CA GLN A 375 -44.21 -54.06 -14.43
C GLN A 375 -43.87 -52.92 -13.46
N THR A 376 -42.81 -53.07 -12.67
CA THR A 376 -42.34 -52.06 -11.70
C THR A 376 -40.83 -51.85 -11.78
N ILE A 377 -40.37 -50.62 -11.62
CA ILE A 377 -38.93 -50.28 -11.61
C ILE A 377 -38.29 -50.67 -10.27
N ASN A 378 -37.13 -51.31 -10.34
CA ASN A 378 -36.32 -51.61 -9.16
C ASN A 378 -35.44 -50.42 -8.79
N TYR A 379 -35.92 -49.58 -7.86
CA TYR A 379 -35.18 -48.40 -7.41
C TYR A 379 -33.87 -48.72 -6.71
N SER A 380 -33.73 -49.90 -6.09
CA SER A 380 -32.44 -50.30 -5.49
C SER A 380 -31.33 -50.47 -6.55
N LYS A 381 -31.68 -50.92 -7.77
CA LYS A 381 -30.74 -50.96 -8.89
C LYS A 381 -30.46 -49.57 -9.45
N VAL A 382 -31.48 -48.71 -9.53
CA VAL A 382 -31.32 -47.30 -9.93
C VAL A 382 -30.37 -46.58 -8.96
N ASP A 383 -30.54 -46.77 -7.66
CA ASP A 383 -29.69 -46.17 -6.64
C ASP A 383 -28.24 -46.65 -6.77
N LYS A 384 -28.01 -47.94 -7.04
CA LYS A 384 -26.66 -48.45 -7.36
C LYS A 384 -26.08 -47.83 -8.62
N MET A 385 -26.88 -47.71 -9.69
CA MET A 385 -26.44 -47.03 -10.93
C MET A 385 -26.08 -45.57 -10.68
N LYS A 386 -26.79 -44.87 -9.78
CA LYS A 386 -26.48 -43.50 -9.37
C LYS A 386 -25.24 -43.41 -8.48
N GLU A 387 -24.99 -44.40 -7.64
CA GLU A 387 -23.78 -44.49 -6.82
C GLU A 387 -22.53 -44.76 -7.68
N ASP A 388 -22.66 -45.63 -8.67
CA ASP A 388 -21.57 -46.08 -9.56
C ASP A 388 -21.59 -45.36 -10.92
N CYS A 389 -22.26 -44.21 -11.02
CA CYS A 389 -22.46 -43.50 -12.29
C CYS A 389 -21.16 -42.93 -12.90
N LEU A 390 -20.12 -42.75 -12.08
CA LEU A 390 -18.79 -42.35 -12.51
C LEU A 390 -17.77 -43.43 -12.17
N ASN A 391 -16.73 -43.54 -12.98
CA ASN A 391 -15.56 -44.34 -12.64
C ASN A 391 -14.73 -43.59 -11.59
N TRP A 392 -15.04 -43.82 -10.32
CA TRP A 392 -14.40 -43.16 -9.19
C TRP A 392 -12.89 -43.38 -9.10
N ASN A 393 -12.35 -44.49 -9.63
CA ASN A 393 -10.91 -44.71 -9.70
C ASN A 393 -10.24 -43.74 -10.68
N LYS A 394 -10.86 -43.50 -11.84
CA LYS A 394 -10.37 -42.52 -12.83
C LYS A 394 -10.53 -41.09 -12.33
N VAL A 395 -11.58 -40.80 -11.57
CA VAL A 395 -11.75 -39.50 -10.91
C VAL A 395 -10.61 -39.22 -9.94
N VAL A 396 -10.19 -40.21 -9.15
CA VAL A 396 -9.05 -40.08 -8.23
C VAL A 396 -7.74 -39.81 -8.97
N GLU A 397 -7.49 -40.48 -10.09
CA GLU A 397 -6.33 -40.24 -10.95
C GLU A 397 -6.30 -38.79 -11.46
N VAL A 398 -7.42 -38.30 -12.02
CA VAL A 398 -7.54 -36.91 -12.52
C VAL A 398 -7.29 -35.89 -11.40
N VAL A 399 -7.77 -36.15 -10.18
CA VAL A 399 -7.56 -35.26 -9.04
C VAL A 399 -6.10 -35.30 -8.56
N SER A 400 -5.49 -36.47 -8.53
CA SER A 400 -4.09 -36.65 -8.11
C SER A 400 -3.12 -35.99 -9.10
N ASP A 401 -3.38 -36.10 -10.40
CA ASP A 401 -2.55 -35.50 -11.44
C ASP A 401 -2.82 -33.99 -11.58
N GLY A 402 -4.05 -33.57 -11.32
CA GLY A 402 -4.47 -32.19 -11.48
C GLY A 402 -4.13 -31.25 -10.31
N ILE A 403 -4.03 -31.80 -9.09
CA ILE A 403 -3.78 -31.05 -7.84
C ILE A 403 -2.59 -31.67 -7.10
N SER A 404 -1.43 -31.02 -7.19
CA SER A 404 -0.18 -31.47 -6.57
C SER A 404 -0.08 -31.07 -5.09
N ILE A 405 0.90 -31.63 -4.37
CA ILE A 405 1.20 -31.26 -2.98
C ILE A 405 1.63 -29.78 -2.88
N ASN A 406 2.42 -29.28 -3.84
CA ASN A 406 2.84 -27.88 -3.88
C ASN A 406 1.66 -26.93 -4.08
N ASP A 407 0.67 -27.31 -4.91
CA ASP A 407 -0.56 -26.54 -5.07
C ASP A 407 -1.29 -26.41 -3.73
N ILE A 408 -1.29 -27.47 -2.90
CA ILE A 408 -1.93 -27.47 -1.59
C ILE A 408 -1.23 -26.52 -0.60
N GLU A 409 0.10 -26.45 -0.60
CA GLU A 409 0.82 -25.49 0.26
C GLU A 409 0.47 -24.04 -0.09
N ILE A 410 0.29 -23.74 -1.38
CA ILE A 410 -0.16 -22.43 -1.86
C ILE A 410 -1.62 -22.18 -1.46
N ILE A 411 -2.51 -23.16 -1.67
CA ILE A 411 -3.93 -23.08 -1.31
C ILE A 411 -4.13 -22.87 0.19
N GLN A 412 -3.30 -23.50 1.04
CA GLN A 412 -3.34 -23.30 2.50
C GLN A 412 -3.08 -21.86 2.92
N ARG A 413 -2.22 -21.14 2.17
CA ARG A 413 -1.85 -19.74 2.42
C ARG A 413 -2.77 -18.76 1.68
N CYS A 414 -3.77 -19.24 0.94
CA CYS A 414 -4.70 -18.39 0.21
C CYS A 414 -5.50 -17.51 1.18
N SER A 415 -5.52 -16.19 0.93
CA SER A 415 -6.26 -15.23 1.76
C SER A 415 -7.75 -15.16 1.42
N ASN A 416 -8.17 -15.67 0.26
CA ASN A 416 -9.54 -15.57 -0.22
C ASN A 416 -10.45 -16.63 0.44
N GLN A 417 -11.07 -16.25 1.56
CA GLN A 417 -11.89 -17.17 2.37
C GLN A 417 -13.09 -17.75 1.62
N SER A 418 -13.66 -17.02 0.64
CA SER A 418 -14.76 -17.52 -0.17
C SER A 418 -14.32 -18.70 -1.03
N LYS A 419 -13.20 -18.56 -1.75
CA LYS A 419 -12.64 -19.62 -2.60
C LYS A 419 -12.15 -20.81 -1.77
N VAL A 420 -11.52 -20.56 -0.62
CA VAL A 420 -11.14 -21.61 0.32
C VAL A 420 -12.36 -22.40 0.79
N SER A 421 -13.46 -21.74 1.07
CA SER A 421 -14.71 -22.40 1.49
C SER A 421 -15.33 -23.22 0.34
N GLU A 422 -15.36 -22.67 -0.88
CA GLU A 422 -15.82 -23.39 -2.08
C GLU A 422 -14.98 -24.65 -2.34
N TYR A 423 -13.66 -24.52 -2.34
CA TYR A 423 -12.73 -25.63 -2.47
C TYR A 423 -13.00 -26.73 -1.43
N LYS A 424 -13.11 -26.34 -0.15
CA LYS A 424 -13.40 -27.28 0.94
C LYS A 424 -14.73 -28.01 0.75
N ASN A 425 -15.77 -27.31 0.30
CA ASN A 425 -17.08 -27.90 0.03
C ASN A 425 -17.05 -28.90 -1.13
N LEU A 426 -16.28 -28.62 -2.18
CA LEU A 426 -16.12 -29.51 -3.33
C LEU A 426 -15.32 -30.77 -2.98
N VAL A 427 -14.26 -30.63 -2.19
CA VAL A 427 -13.51 -31.77 -1.65
C VAL A 427 -14.39 -32.62 -0.73
N ASP A 428 -15.20 -32.00 0.13
CA ASP A 428 -16.13 -32.71 1.01
C ASP A 428 -17.18 -33.49 0.23
N PHE A 429 -17.70 -32.91 -0.85
CA PHE A 429 -18.57 -33.60 -1.79
C PHE A 429 -17.88 -34.84 -2.37
N LEU A 430 -16.64 -34.70 -2.87
CA LEU A 430 -15.88 -35.79 -3.46
C LEU A 430 -15.61 -36.91 -2.45
N ILE A 431 -15.08 -36.59 -1.27
CA ILE A 431 -14.83 -37.57 -0.19
C ILE A 431 -16.11 -38.33 0.17
N GLY A 432 -17.27 -37.66 0.17
CA GLY A 432 -18.56 -38.28 0.48
C GLY A 432 -19.00 -39.38 -0.50
N LYS A 433 -18.39 -39.45 -1.69
CA LYS A 433 -18.65 -40.44 -2.74
C LYS A 433 -17.59 -41.55 -2.80
N LEU A 434 -16.40 -41.31 -2.27
CA LEU A 434 -15.27 -42.23 -2.37
C LEU A 434 -15.21 -43.27 -1.25
N GLY A 435 -14.63 -44.42 -1.57
CA GLY A 435 -14.30 -45.48 -0.61
C GLY A 435 -13.01 -45.19 0.18
N PRO A 436 -12.72 -45.93 1.26
CA PRO A 436 -11.56 -45.68 2.13
C PRO A 436 -10.20 -45.70 1.40
N ILE A 437 -10.04 -46.61 0.43
CA ILE A 437 -8.80 -46.75 -0.38
C ILE A 437 -8.59 -45.51 -1.26
N GLN A 438 -9.65 -45.09 -1.97
CA GLN A 438 -9.65 -43.92 -2.84
C GLN A 438 -9.38 -42.62 -2.06
N ILE A 439 -9.98 -42.47 -0.87
CA ILE A 439 -9.74 -41.33 0.01
C ILE A 439 -8.25 -41.23 0.39
N ASN A 440 -7.58 -42.36 0.64
CA ASN A 440 -6.16 -42.36 0.99
C ASN A 440 -5.25 -41.88 -0.17
N GLN A 441 -5.64 -42.14 -1.42
CA GLN A 441 -4.87 -41.74 -2.60
C GLN A 441 -4.87 -40.21 -2.81
N ILE A 442 -5.95 -39.52 -2.43
CA ILE A 442 -6.09 -38.07 -2.57
C ILE A 442 -5.96 -37.32 -1.24
N LYS A 443 -5.42 -37.95 -0.20
CA LYS A 443 -5.41 -37.40 1.17
C LYS A 443 -4.76 -36.01 1.28
N HIS A 444 -3.82 -35.69 0.39
CA HIS A 444 -3.12 -34.41 0.37
C HIS A 444 -4.06 -33.23 0.11
N ILE A 445 -5.15 -33.42 -0.62
CA ILE A 445 -6.11 -32.34 -0.91
C ILE A 445 -6.97 -31.97 0.31
N CYS A 446 -6.93 -32.76 1.38
CA CYS A 446 -7.81 -32.65 2.55
C CYS A 446 -7.09 -32.08 3.78
N TYR A 447 -6.27 -31.04 3.59
CA TYR A 447 -5.33 -30.56 4.62
C TYR A 447 -5.97 -30.10 5.94
N TRP A 448 -7.28 -29.79 5.96
CA TRP A 448 -7.98 -29.28 7.15
C TRP A 448 -8.72 -30.39 7.94
N LYS A 449 -8.69 -31.65 7.50
CA LYS A 449 -9.40 -32.77 8.12
C LYS A 449 -8.47 -33.92 8.50
N ASP A 450 -8.74 -34.56 9.63
CA ASP A 450 -8.14 -35.86 9.93
C ASP A 450 -8.77 -36.93 9.03
N VAL A 451 -7.99 -37.43 8.09
CA VAL A 451 -8.40 -38.43 7.10
C VAL A 451 -8.93 -39.72 7.75
N ARG A 452 -8.51 -40.03 8.98
CA ARG A 452 -8.99 -41.19 9.75
C ARG A 452 -10.49 -41.10 10.09
N ALA A 453 -11.01 -39.89 10.34
CA ALA A 453 -12.43 -39.70 10.65
C ALA A 453 -13.32 -39.87 9.41
N ALA A 454 -12.85 -39.41 8.23
CA ALA A 454 -13.54 -39.61 6.97
C ALA A 454 -13.54 -41.09 6.55
N GLN A 455 -12.41 -41.78 6.73
CA GLN A 455 -12.29 -43.23 6.52
C GLN A 455 -13.25 -44.01 7.43
N ALA A 456 -13.29 -43.71 8.72
CA ALA A 456 -14.19 -44.38 9.67
C ALA A 456 -15.67 -44.22 9.27
N LYS A 457 -16.08 -43.04 8.79
CA LYS A 457 -17.45 -42.77 8.33
C LYS A 457 -17.79 -43.51 7.01
N SER A 458 -16.84 -43.59 6.08
CA SER A 458 -17.00 -44.34 4.82
C SER A 458 -17.06 -45.86 5.09
N THR A 459 -16.18 -46.38 5.94
CA THR A 459 -16.20 -47.78 6.39
C THR A 459 -17.49 -48.11 7.12
N ALA A 460 -17.98 -47.26 8.03
CA ALA A 460 -19.26 -47.45 8.70
C ALA A 460 -20.45 -47.48 7.71
N LYS A 461 -20.42 -46.66 6.65
CA LYS A 461 -21.42 -46.67 5.58
C LYS A 461 -21.37 -47.95 4.74
N GLN A 462 -20.17 -48.44 4.40
CA GLN A 462 -20.01 -49.70 3.68
C GLN A 462 -20.43 -50.92 4.53
N VAL A 463 -20.09 -50.94 5.81
CA VAL A 463 -20.48 -51.99 6.77
C VAL A 463 -21.99 -51.96 7.04
N GLY A 464 -22.61 -50.79 7.17
CA GLY A 464 -24.07 -50.68 7.30
C GLY A 464 -24.82 -51.18 6.06
N LYS A 465 -24.24 -51.00 4.87
CA LYS A 465 -24.80 -51.45 3.58
C LYS A 465 -24.71 -52.97 3.41
N SER A 466 -23.62 -53.62 3.86
CA SER A 466 -23.50 -55.08 3.80
C SER A 466 -24.42 -55.78 4.81
N ILE A 467 -24.68 -55.16 5.97
CA ILE A 467 -25.63 -55.68 6.97
C ILE A 467 -27.08 -55.60 6.46
N SER A 468 -27.50 -54.51 5.80
CA SER A 468 -28.88 -54.37 5.30
C SER A 468 -29.22 -55.37 4.18
N THR A 469 -28.25 -55.73 3.33
CA THR A 469 -28.45 -56.79 2.32
C THR A 469 -28.51 -58.20 2.92
N ALA A 470 -27.85 -58.43 4.05
CA ALA A 470 -27.89 -59.73 4.75
C ALA A 470 -29.21 -59.97 5.51
N THR A 471 -29.95 -58.91 5.85
CA THR A 471 -31.19 -58.99 6.65
C THR A 471 -32.46 -59.34 5.86
N ASP A 472 -32.41 -59.49 4.53
CA ASP A 472 -33.62 -59.64 3.70
C ASP A 472 -34.04 -61.12 3.42
N GLY A 473 -33.29 -62.09 3.96
CA GLY A 473 -33.48 -63.53 3.71
C GLY A 473 -34.38 -64.28 4.69
N CYS A 474 -35.08 -65.33 4.24
CA CYS A 474 -35.84 -66.22 5.12
C CYS A 474 -34.92 -67.29 5.73
N TYR A 475 -34.22 -66.96 6.83
CA TYR A 475 -33.23 -67.82 7.49
C TYR A 475 -33.63 -69.30 7.70
N ILE A 476 -34.80 -69.58 8.29
CA ILE A 476 -35.24 -70.96 8.56
C ILE A 476 -35.55 -71.71 7.26
N ALA A 477 -36.16 -71.05 6.28
CA ALA A 477 -36.48 -71.66 5.00
C ALA A 477 -35.21 -71.94 4.18
N THR A 478 -34.26 -71.01 4.15
CA THR A 478 -32.97 -71.20 3.47
C THR A 478 -32.17 -72.32 4.12
N MET A 479 -32.16 -72.45 5.46
CA MET A 479 -31.57 -73.59 6.15
C MET A 479 -32.26 -74.92 5.79
N ALA A 480 -33.60 -74.92 5.69
CA ALA A 480 -34.37 -76.12 5.39
C ALA A 480 -34.20 -76.60 3.95
N TYR A 481 -34.15 -75.71 2.98
CA TYR A 481 -34.05 -76.07 1.56
C TYR A 481 -32.62 -76.03 1.01
N GLY A 482 -31.64 -75.56 1.80
CA GLY A 482 -30.22 -75.54 1.45
C GLY A 482 -29.81 -74.44 0.46
N ASP A 483 -30.77 -73.79 -0.19
CA ASP A 483 -30.52 -72.73 -1.18
C ASP A 483 -31.46 -71.54 -0.96
N TYR A 484 -30.91 -70.34 -1.08
CA TYR A 484 -31.62 -69.07 -0.96
C TYR A 484 -32.59 -68.85 -2.13
N GLU A 485 -32.25 -69.34 -3.32
CA GLU A 485 -33.05 -69.23 -4.55
C GLU A 485 -33.95 -70.45 -4.78
N HIS A 486 -34.07 -71.35 -3.79
CA HIS A 486 -34.93 -72.52 -3.91
C HIS A 486 -36.39 -72.11 -4.18
N PRO A 487 -37.12 -72.76 -5.12
CA PRO A 487 -38.47 -72.36 -5.52
C PRO A 487 -39.48 -72.28 -4.37
N GLN A 488 -39.28 -73.07 -3.30
CA GLN A 488 -40.12 -73.03 -2.09
C GLN A 488 -39.77 -71.85 -1.16
N VAL A 489 -38.49 -71.46 -1.08
CA VAL A 489 -38.06 -70.27 -0.33
C VAL A 489 -38.61 -69.00 -0.98
N LEU A 490 -38.55 -68.91 -2.31
CA LEU A 490 -39.11 -67.79 -3.06
C LEU A 490 -40.62 -67.63 -2.86
N LYS A 491 -41.38 -68.75 -2.79
CA LYS A 491 -42.82 -68.71 -2.47
C LYS A 491 -43.11 -68.18 -1.07
N LEU A 492 -42.34 -68.61 -0.07
CA LEU A 492 -42.48 -68.11 1.30
C LEU A 492 -42.13 -66.63 1.42
N ARG A 493 -41.11 -66.16 0.69
CA ARG A 493 -40.76 -64.74 0.59
C ARG A 493 -41.88 -63.93 -0.05
N LYS A 494 -42.48 -64.43 -1.14
CA LYS A 494 -43.64 -63.79 -1.78
C LYS A 494 -44.83 -63.70 -0.83
N PHE A 495 -45.15 -64.76 -0.09
CA PHE A 495 -46.19 -64.75 0.94
C PHE A 495 -45.92 -63.75 2.08
N ARG A 496 -44.66 -63.66 2.55
CA ARG A 496 -44.22 -62.66 3.52
C ARG A 496 -44.50 -61.25 3.01
N ASP A 497 -44.08 -60.95 1.79
CA ASP A 497 -44.09 -59.59 1.25
C ASP A 497 -45.49 -59.14 0.80
N GLU A 498 -46.27 -60.04 0.20
CA GLU A 498 -47.57 -59.70 -0.40
C GLU A 498 -48.75 -59.88 0.55
N PHE A 499 -48.63 -60.74 1.58
CA PHE A 499 -49.70 -61.05 2.51
C PHE A 499 -49.37 -60.63 3.97
N LEU A 500 -48.30 -61.16 4.56
CA LEU A 500 -47.97 -60.89 5.97
C LEU A 500 -47.60 -59.42 6.21
N ARG A 501 -46.86 -58.79 5.30
CA ARG A 501 -46.43 -57.39 5.46
C ARG A 501 -47.59 -56.39 5.44
N LYS A 502 -48.73 -56.76 4.83
CA LYS A 502 -49.91 -55.87 4.71
C LYS A 502 -50.71 -55.77 6.01
N SER A 503 -50.73 -56.82 6.85
CA SER A 503 -51.47 -56.81 8.12
C SER A 503 -50.59 -56.39 9.31
N TYR A 504 -51.19 -55.76 10.33
CA TYR A 504 -50.46 -55.35 11.55
C TYR A 504 -49.87 -56.55 12.30
N LEU A 505 -50.65 -57.63 12.43
CA LEU A 505 -50.20 -58.88 13.06
C LEU A 505 -49.07 -59.54 12.25
N GLY A 506 -49.15 -59.55 10.93
CA GLY A 506 -48.10 -60.10 10.09
C GLY A 506 -46.80 -59.29 10.16
N ARG A 507 -46.84 -57.96 10.28
CA ARG A 507 -45.64 -57.14 10.55
C ARG A 507 -45.00 -57.46 11.89
N LYS A 508 -45.79 -57.67 12.97
CA LYS A 508 -45.26 -58.12 14.26
C LYS A 508 -44.63 -59.51 14.17
N PHE A 509 -45.26 -60.43 13.44
CA PHE A 509 -44.71 -61.77 13.20
C PHE A 509 -43.38 -61.73 12.46
N ILE A 510 -43.27 -60.94 11.38
CA ILE A 510 -42.02 -60.77 10.64
C ILE A 510 -40.91 -60.26 11.57
N LYS A 511 -41.21 -59.24 12.39
CA LYS A 511 -40.23 -58.69 13.34
C LYS A 511 -39.78 -59.73 14.38
N PHE A 512 -40.69 -60.56 14.87
CA PHE A 512 -40.36 -61.67 15.77
C PHE A 512 -39.50 -62.72 15.06
N TYR A 513 -39.88 -63.11 13.84
CA TYR A 513 -39.15 -64.07 13.02
C TYR A 513 -37.70 -63.63 12.79
N TYR A 514 -37.47 -62.38 12.35
CA TYR A 514 -36.11 -61.87 12.09
C TYR A 514 -35.28 -61.69 13.37
N LYS A 515 -35.93 -61.51 14.53
CA LYS A 515 -35.23 -61.39 15.81
C LYS A 515 -34.68 -62.74 16.33
N TYR A 516 -35.42 -63.83 16.15
CA TYR A 516 -35.07 -65.12 16.77
C TYR A 516 -34.60 -66.20 15.77
N SER A 517 -34.96 -66.08 14.49
CA SER A 517 -34.61 -67.11 13.49
C SER A 517 -33.11 -67.33 13.29
N PRO A 518 -32.20 -66.34 13.33
CA PRO A 518 -30.77 -66.61 13.14
C PRO A 518 -30.18 -67.50 14.24
N LEU A 519 -30.54 -67.24 15.51
CA LEU A 519 -30.10 -68.05 16.66
C LEU A 519 -30.67 -69.47 16.64
N LEU A 520 -31.89 -69.64 16.11
CA LEU A 520 -32.48 -70.96 15.93
C LEU A 520 -31.78 -71.74 14.82
N VAL A 521 -31.49 -71.10 13.69
CA VAL A 521 -30.78 -71.74 12.57
C VAL A 521 -29.39 -72.22 13.00
N GLU A 522 -28.66 -71.41 13.77
CA GLU A 522 -27.33 -71.78 14.25
C GLU A 522 -27.35 -73.06 15.13
N LYS A 523 -28.39 -73.25 15.95
CA LYS A 523 -28.56 -74.45 16.79
C LYS A 523 -29.09 -75.67 16.04
N LEU A 524 -29.68 -75.48 14.87
CA LEU A 524 -30.42 -76.51 14.13
C LEU A 524 -29.72 -76.99 12.85
N LYS A 525 -28.80 -76.19 12.29
CA LYS A 525 -28.12 -76.47 11.00
C LYS A 525 -27.41 -77.84 10.97
N ASP A 526 -26.88 -78.31 12.10
CA ASP A 526 -26.10 -79.56 12.18
C ASP A 526 -26.95 -80.78 12.56
N LYS A 527 -28.29 -80.65 12.55
CA LYS A 527 -29.23 -81.73 12.92
C LYS A 527 -30.11 -82.15 11.74
N PRO A 528 -29.69 -83.14 10.93
CA PRO A 528 -30.38 -83.51 9.68
C PRO A 528 -31.84 -83.95 9.90
N LYS A 529 -32.09 -84.78 10.93
CA LYS A 529 -33.46 -85.25 11.27
C LYS A 529 -34.42 -84.10 11.61
N THR A 530 -33.93 -83.05 12.28
CA THR A 530 -34.74 -81.89 12.63
C THR A 530 -35.00 -81.02 11.40
N ASN A 531 -34.03 -80.91 10.50
CA ASN A 531 -34.18 -80.17 9.26
C ASN A 531 -35.24 -80.76 8.33
N ASP A 532 -35.30 -82.09 8.24
CA ASP A 532 -36.31 -82.79 7.44
C ASP A 532 -37.74 -82.61 8.00
N ILE A 533 -37.89 -82.56 9.32
CA ILE A 533 -39.17 -82.24 9.99
C ILE A 533 -39.60 -80.80 9.64
N ILE A 534 -38.68 -79.84 9.75
CA ILE A 534 -38.95 -78.43 9.42
C ILE A 534 -39.33 -78.29 7.95
N ARG A 535 -38.60 -78.96 7.04
CA ARG A 535 -38.91 -78.99 5.61
C ARG A 535 -40.31 -79.54 5.34
N THR A 536 -40.69 -80.64 6.01
CA THR A 536 -42.01 -81.25 5.88
C THR A 536 -43.14 -80.31 6.35
N LEU A 537 -42.92 -79.56 7.45
CA LEU A 537 -43.87 -78.57 7.95
C LEU A 537 -44.00 -77.37 7.01
N LEU A 538 -42.87 -76.87 6.49
CA LEU A 538 -42.85 -75.79 5.50
C LEU A 538 -43.54 -76.21 4.21
N ASP A 539 -43.37 -77.45 3.74
CA ASP A 539 -44.05 -77.96 2.56
C ASP A 539 -45.57 -78.06 2.74
N LYS A 540 -46.04 -78.49 3.92
CA LYS A 540 -47.47 -78.45 4.26
C LYS A 540 -48.00 -77.02 4.26
N LEU A 541 -47.26 -76.09 4.86
CA LEU A 541 -47.62 -74.67 4.87
C LEU A 541 -47.69 -74.09 3.45
N ILE A 542 -46.72 -74.40 2.58
CA ILE A 542 -46.72 -73.96 1.19
C ILE A 542 -47.90 -74.54 0.41
N LYS A 543 -48.30 -75.80 0.67
CA LYS A 543 -49.51 -76.40 0.06
C LYS A 543 -50.79 -75.69 0.51
N ILE A 544 -50.86 -75.24 1.76
CA ILE A 544 -51.99 -74.46 2.28
C ILE A 544 -52.03 -73.06 1.65
N ILE A 545 -50.88 -72.38 1.53
CA ILE A 545 -50.76 -71.05 0.91
C ILE A 545 -51.08 -71.08 -0.60
N ARG A 546 -50.99 -72.26 -1.24
CA ARG A 546 -51.30 -72.45 -2.66
C ARG A 546 -52.79 -72.69 -2.95
N LYS A 547 -53.61 -72.96 -1.94
CA LYS A 547 -55.08 -72.93 -2.03
C LYS A 547 -55.56 -71.54 -1.69
#